data_AF-A0A846P2T4-F1
#
_entry.id   AF-A0A846P2T4-F1
#
_cell.length_a   1.000
_cell.length_b   1.000
_cell.length_c   1.000
_cell.angle_alpha   90.00
_cell.angle_beta   90.00
_cell.angle_gamma   90.00
#
_symmetry.space_group_name_H-M   'P 1'
#
loop_
_entity.id
_entity.type
_entity.pdbx_description
1 polymer ?
#
loop_
_entity_poly.entity_id
_entity_poly.type
_entity_poly.pdbx_seq_one_letter_code
_entity_poly.pdbx_strand_id
1 'polypeptide(L)' 'MKVLDVGCGKKKHPGSIGIDIRPDSDADKVCDFDKGIPYPDNSFDKVILHHSLEHSN' A
#
# COMPACT_ATOMS: atom_id res chain seq x y z
N MET A 1 5.53 -16.00 -1.13
CA MET A 1 4.30 -15.18 -1.24
C MET A 1 4.70 -13.74 -1.46
N LYS A 2 4.11 -13.06 -2.46
CA LYS A 2 4.28 -11.61 -2.67
C LYS A 2 3.08 -10.90 -2.08
N VAL A 3 3.32 -9.94 -1.19
CA VAL A 3 2.28 -9.17 -0.50
C VAL A 3 2.38 -7.72 -0.93
N LEU A 4 1.26 -7.13 -1.35
CA LEU A 4 1.13 -5.70 -1.63
C LEU A 4 0.45 -5.02 -0.43
N ASP A 5 1.04 -3.97 0.11
CA ASP A 5 0.51 -3.18 1.21
C ASP A 5 0.10 -1.81 0.67
N VAL A 6 -1.21 -1.59 0.51
CA VAL A 6 -1.80 -0.38 -0.06
C VAL A 6 -2.26 0.53 1.07
N GLY A 7 -1.79 1.78 1.07
CA GLY A 7 -2.06 2.70 2.18
C GLY A 7 -1.17 2.42 3.40
N CYS A 8 0.04 1.94 3.16
CA CYS A 8 1.01 1.54 4.18
C CYS A 8 1.31 2.64 5.22
N GLY A 9 1.21 3.91 4.85
CA GLY A 9 1.66 5.02 5.70
C GLY A 9 3.13 4.84 6.13
N LYS A 10 3.43 5.14 7.40
CA LYS A 10 4.79 5.02 7.96
C LYS A 10 5.16 3.65 8.53
N LYS A 11 4.31 2.64 8.34
CA LYS A 11 4.53 1.33 8.94
C LYS A 11 4.15 0.21 7.98
N LYS A 12 5.07 -0.06 7.04
CA LYS A 12 4.90 -1.16 6.09
C LYS A 12 5.04 -2.50 6.75
N HIS A 13 4.28 -3.48 6.27
CA HIS A 13 4.48 -4.86 6.69
C HIS A 13 5.87 -5.38 6.24
N PRO A 14 6.66 -5.96 7.15
CA PRO A 14 7.97 -6.48 6.79
C PRO A 14 7.81 -7.61 5.76
N GLY A 15 8.52 -7.46 4.62
CA GLY A 15 8.43 -8.39 3.49
C GLY A 15 7.33 -8.08 2.47
N SER A 16 6.55 -7.01 2.64
CA SER A 16 5.59 -6.52 1.64
C SER A 16 6.15 -5.39 0.78
N ILE A 17 5.56 -5.23 -0.41
CA ILE A 17 5.73 -4.06 -1.29
C ILE A 17 4.70 -3.03 -0.86
N GLY A 18 5.14 -1.87 -0.38
CA GLY A 18 4.25 -0.80 0.08
C GLY A 18 3.95 0.21 -1.02
N ILE A 19 2.68 0.58 -1.21
CA ILE A 19 2.29 1.74 -2.02
C ILE A 19 1.45 2.71 -1.20
N ASP A 20 1.65 3.99 -1.43
CA ASP A 20 0.91 5.04 -0.73
C ASP A 20 0.86 6.32 -1.58
N ILE A 21 -0.19 7.12 -1.40
CA ILE A 21 -0.31 8.41 -2.10
C ILE A 21 0.60 9.48 -1.47
N ARG A 22 0.92 9.34 -0.18
CA ARG A 22 1.71 10.33 0.55
C ARG A 22 3.20 10.09 0.29
N PRO A 23 3.95 11.15 -0.05
CA PRO A 23 5.40 11.06 -0.23
C PRO A 23 6.18 10.89 1.09
N ASP A 24 5.55 11.19 2.23
CA ASP A 24 6.13 11.05 3.58
C ASP A 24 5.90 9.65 4.20
N SER A 25 5.36 8.72 3.41
CA SER A 25 5.12 7.34 3.82
C SER A 25 6.36 6.47 3.63
N ASP A 26 6.45 5.36 4.38
CA ASP A 26 7.44 4.29 4.20
C ASP A 26 7.09 3.36 3.01
N ALA A 27 6.37 3.90 2.03
CA ALA A 27 5.97 3.18 0.83
C ALA A 27 7.18 2.99 -0.09
N ASP A 28 7.26 1.80 -0.68
CA ASP A 28 8.24 1.48 -1.71
C ASP A 28 7.98 2.30 -2.98
N LYS A 29 6.70 2.55 -3.26
CA LYS A 29 6.26 3.35 -4.40
C LYS A 29 5.19 4.35 -3.98
N VAL A 30 5.47 5.64 -4.16
CA VAL A 30 4.47 6.69 -4.02
C VAL A 30 3.62 6.72 -5.29
N CYS A 31 2.36 6.31 -5.18
CA CYS A 31 1.40 6.32 -6.28
C CYS A 31 -0.03 6.42 -5.76
N ASP A 32 -0.86 7.05 -6.57
CA ASP A 32 -2.28 7.16 -6.31
C ASP A 32 -2.98 5.89 -6.80
N PHE A 33 -3.33 5.00 -5.88
CA PHE A 33 -3.96 3.71 -6.22
C PHE A 33 -5.35 3.88 -6.82
N ASP A 34 -6.02 5.01 -6.59
CA ASP A 34 -7.30 5.38 -7.22
C ASP A 34 -7.15 5.57 -8.73
N LYS A 35 -6.01 6.12 -9.18
CA LYS A 35 -5.66 6.26 -10.59
C LYS A 35 -5.12 4.99 -11.23
N GLY A 36 -4.83 3.97 -10.42
CA GLY A 36 -4.35 2.68 -10.88
C GLY A 36 -3.11 2.21 -10.13
N ILE A 37 -2.99 0.88 -10.05
CA ILE A 37 -1.86 0.22 -9.41
C ILE A 37 -0.74 0.07 -10.47
N PRO A 38 0.48 0.59 -10.23
CA PRO A 38 1.58 0.53 -11.19
C PRO A 38 2.27 -0.86 -11.20
N TYR A 39 1.49 -1.93 -11.12
CA TYR A 39 1.97 -3.31 -11.14
C TYR A 39 1.13 -4.15 -12.10
N PRO A 40 1.72 -5.20 -12.71
CA PRO A 40 0.98 -6.11 -13.56
C PRO A 40 -0.12 -6.83 -12.77
N ASP A 41 -1.20 -7.20 -13.45
CA ASP A 41 -2.21 -8.08 -12.88
C ASP A 41 -1.59 -9.40 -12.42
N ASN A 42 -2.21 -10.05 -11.43
CA ASN A 42 -1.74 -11.33 -10.86
C ASN A 42 -0.30 -11.34 -10.30
N SER A 43 0.30 -10.17 -10.05
CA SER A 43 1.66 -10.07 -9.50
C SER A 43 1.77 -10.35 -8.00
N PHE A 44 0.66 -10.32 -7.28
CA PHE A 44 0.62 -10.45 -5.82
C PHE A 44 -0.32 -11.57 -5.40
N ASP A 45 0.12 -12.30 -4.38
CA ASP A 45 -0.63 -13.40 -3.78
C ASP A 45 -1.61 -12.89 -2.71
N LYS A 46 -1.23 -11.79 -2.04
CA LYS A 46 -2.05 -11.13 -1.03
C LYS A 46 -1.96 -9.62 -1.14
N VAL A 47 -3.08 -8.96 -0.90
CA VAL A 47 -3.15 -7.49 -0.78
C VAL A 47 -3.62 -7.15 0.63
N ILE A 48 -2.89 -6.26 1.30
CA ILE A 48 -3.19 -5.70 2.60
C ILE A 48 -3.56 -4.24 2.36
N LEU A 49 -4.70 -3.81 2.88
CA LEU A 49 -5.17 -2.44 2.78
C LEU A 49 -5.23 -1.87 4.19
N HIS A 50 -4.32 -0.95 4.51
CA HIS A 50 -4.35 -0.22 5.77
C HIS A 50 -5.21 1.03 5.61
N HIS A 51 -6.52 0.86 5.68
CA HIS A 51 -7.42 1.97 5.93
C HIS A 51 -7.43 2.16 7.45
N SER A 52 -6.64 3.11 7.98
CA SER A 52 -6.86 3.55 9.36
C SER A 52 -8.29 4.08 9.41
N LEU A 53 -9.24 3.27 9.87
CA LEU A 53 -10.62 3.66 10.16
C LEU A 53 -10.66 4.56 11.42
N GLU A 54 -9.68 5.44 11.57
CA GLU A 54 -9.62 6.44 12.63
C GLU A 54 -10.27 7.74 12.12
N HIS A 55 -11.52 7.61 11.65
CA HIS A 55 -12.47 8.72 11.65
C HIS A 55 -13.49 8.41 12.73
N SER A 56 -13.15 8.74 13.98
CA SER A 56 -14.10 8.81 15.08
C SER A 56 -13.74 10.00 15.96
N ASN A 57 -14.08 11.19 15.46
CA ASN A 57 -14.84 12.25 16.13
C ASN A 57 -14.61 13.61 15.46
#